data_AF-A0A124FM10-F1
#
_entry.id   AF-A0A124FM10-F1
#
_cell.length_a   1.000
_cell.length_b   1.000
_cell.length_c   1.000
_cell.angle_alpha   90.00
_cell.angle_beta   90.00
_cell.angle_gamma   90.00
#
_symmetry.space_group_name_H-M   'P 1'
#
loop_
_entity.id
_entity.type
_entity.pdbx_description
1 polymer ?
#
loop_
_entity_poly.entity_id
_entity_poly.type
_entity_poly.pdbx_seq_one_letter_code
_entity_poly.pdbx_strand_id
1 'polypeptide(L)'
;MEKMGDLLEMLRRFDSLGSTKEAATEVFGWGVEEVLISEERPGVDQVIIAFYNSLVIEARHILTKEGVVEFGEEWEFRLKLRTDLASTIRYNAFYSRYIHGKGYLRVDIGYVENKLLRKMLEDFYIPRMRSIYKPIILEFKGLFDYDFFGIDVGRERAEVYYSTVRQGREEAEANIDDVIVRLNYLNDMMKD
;
A
#
# COMPACT_ATOMS: atom_id res chain seq x y z
N MET A 1 -22.26 2.42 -3.77
CA MET A 1 -21.16 1.66 -3.16
C MET A 1 -19.92 2.51 -3.37
N GLU A 2 -19.18 2.78 -2.30
CA GLU A 2 -18.01 3.64 -2.35
C GLU A 2 -16.84 2.92 -3.02
N LYS A 3 -16.13 3.65 -3.86
CA LYS A 3 -14.99 3.20 -4.65
C LYS A 3 -13.68 3.71 -4.06
N MET A 4 -12.57 3.05 -4.36
CA MET A 4 -11.23 3.48 -3.97
C MET A 4 -10.90 4.89 -4.50
N GLY A 5 -11.46 5.29 -5.65
CA GLY A 5 -11.36 6.65 -6.17
C GLY A 5 -12.02 7.70 -5.27
N ASP A 6 -13.08 7.35 -4.53
CA ASP A 6 -13.72 8.28 -3.59
C ASP A 6 -12.77 8.65 -2.43
N LEU A 7 -11.85 7.75 -2.06
CA LEU A 7 -10.80 8.04 -1.07
C LEU A 7 -9.78 9.07 -1.58
N LEU A 8 -9.56 9.21 -2.90
CA LEU A 8 -8.74 10.30 -3.45
C LEU A 8 -9.42 11.66 -3.23
N GLU A 9 -10.73 11.74 -3.49
CA GLU A 9 -11.50 12.96 -3.23
C GLU A 9 -11.53 13.29 -1.74
N MET A 10 -11.64 12.27 -0.88
CA MET A 10 -11.51 12.42 0.57
C MET A 10 -10.13 12.96 0.96
N LEU A 11 -9.03 12.46 0.38
CA LEU A 11 -7.69 13.00 0.64
C LEU A 11 -7.57 14.48 0.26
N ARG A 12 -8.15 14.90 -0.87
CA ARG A 12 -8.21 16.33 -1.26
C ARG A 12 -8.99 17.16 -0.24
N ARG A 13 -10.14 16.66 0.22
CA ARG A 13 -10.94 17.35 1.24
C ARG A 13 -10.19 17.44 2.56
N PHE A 14 -9.53 16.35 2.98
CA PHE A 14 -8.68 16.31 4.17
C PHE A 14 -7.58 17.39 4.12
N ASP A 15 -6.93 17.53 2.97
CA ASP A 15 -5.91 18.56 2.75
C ASP A 15 -6.49 19.98 2.86
N SER A 16 -7.64 20.22 2.21
CA SER A 16 -8.34 21.51 2.27
C SER A 16 -8.79 21.91 3.69
N LEU A 17 -8.96 20.93 4.59
CA LEU A 17 -9.35 21.13 5.99
C LEU A 17 -8.13 21.25 6.93
N GLY A 18 -6.92 21.31 6.40
CA GLY A 18 -5.69 21.55 7.15
C GLY A 18 -5.00 20.28 7.67
N SER A 19 -5.38 19.11 7.17
CA SER A 19 -4.66 17.85 7.36
C SER A 19 -4.47 17.40 8.82
N THR A 20 -5.43 17.70 9.70
CA THR A 20 -5.38 17.32 11.12
C THR A 20 -6.11 16.00 11.42
N LYS A 21 -5.92 15.47 12.62
CA LYS A 21 -6.64 14.27 13.09
C LYS A 21 -8.17 14.47 13.11
N GLU A 22 -8.62 15.67 13.47
CA GLU A 22 -10.03 16.05 13.45
C GLU A 22 -10.57 16.09 12.02
N ALA A 23 -9.83 16.70 11.10
CA ALA A 23 -10.18 16.73 9.68
C ALA A 23 -10.27 15.30 9.10
N ALA A 24 -9.32 14.42 9.42
CA ALA A 24 -9.36 13.03 8.99
C ALA A 24 -10.60 12.30 9.55
N THR A 25 -10.94 12.53 10.82
CA THR A 25 -12.13 11.90 11.43
C THR A 25 -13.42 12.38 10.77
N GLU A 26 -13.52 13.67 10.44
CA GLU A 26 -14.67 14.25 9.74
C GLU A 26 -14.81 13.67 8.32
N VAL A 27 -13.70 13.56 7.60
CA VAL A 27 -13.69 13.24 6.17
C VAL A 27 -13.90 11.75 5.90
N PHE A 28 -13.17 10.88 6.61
CA PHE A 28 -13.18 9.44 6.34
C PHE A 28 -14.29 8.70 7.12
N GLY A 29 -14.87 9.32 8.16
CA GLY A 29 -15.89 8.67 8.99
C GLY A 29 -15.40 7.46 9.80
N TRP A 30 -14.11 7.15 9.76
CA TRP A 30 -13.46 6.11 10.54
C TRP A 30 -12.75 6.72 11.76
N GLY A 31 -12.70 5.96 12.85
CA GLY A 31 -11.97 6.39 14.04
C GLY A 31 -10.46 6.47 13.76
N VAL A 32 -9.89 7.68 13.81
CA VAL A 32 -8.48 7.93 13.52
C VAL A 32 -7.64 7.72 14.76
N GLU A 33 -6.58 6.93 14.63
CA GLU A 33 -5.56 6.71 15.66
C GLU A 33 -4.48 7.80 15.55
N GLU A 34 -3.93 8.00 14.35
CA GLU A 34 -2.76 8.83 14.12
C GLU A 34 -2.79 9.44 12.71
N VAL A 35 -2.25 10.67 12.59
CA VAL A 35 -1.95 11.31 11.30
C VAL A 35 -0.49 11.75 11.34
N LEU A 36 0.31 11.28 10.40
CA LEU A 36 1.71 11.67 10.22
C LEU A 36 1.89 12.29 8.84
N ILE A 37 2.56 13.43 8.80
CA ILE A 37 2.87 14.14 7.56
C ILE A 37 4.35 14.49 7.59
N SER A 38 5.06 14.12 6.53
CA SER A 38 6.48 14.40 6.38
C SER A 38 6.83 14.57 4.92
N GLU A 39 7.75 15.49 4.62
CA GLU A 39 8.31 15.61 3.27
C GLU A 39 9.10 14.33 2.92
N GLU A 40 8.66 13.58 1.90
CA GLU A 40 9.38 12.40 1.42
C GLU A 40 10.58 12.81 0.55
N ARG A 41 10.38 13.84 -0.27
CA ARG A 41 11.38 14.48 -1.13
C ARG A 41 10.87 15.85 -1.55
N PRO A 42 11.73 16.75 -2.09
CA PRO A 42 11.31 18.07 -2.55
C PRO A 42 10.06 18.02 -3.44
N GLY A 43 8.98 18.66 -2.96
CA GLY A 43 7.69 18.75 -3.66
C GLY A 43 6.81 17.50 -3.59
N VAL A 44 7.08 16.55 -2.68
CA VAL A 44 6.20 15.42 -2.40
C VAL A 44 6.13 15.16 -0.90
N ASP A 45 4.95 15.31 -0.33
CA ASP A 45 4.66 14.94 1.04
C ASP A 45 4.16 13.52 1.13
N GLN A 46 4.64 12.78 2.12
CA GLN A 46 4.05 11.52 2.56
C GLN A 46 3.05 11.81 3.68
N VAL A 47 1.84 11.28 3.53
CA VAL A 47 0.76 11.36 4.50
C VAL A 47 0.39 9.94 4.93
N ILE A 48 0.41 9.67 6.23
CA ILE A 48 -0.01 8.39 6.81
C ILE A 48 -1.16 8.66 7.75
N ILE A 49 -2.32 8.04 7.48
CA ILE A 49 -3.50 8.09 8.34
C ILE A 49 -3.74 6.67 8.83
N ALA A 50 -3.58 6.45 10.13
CA ALA A 50 -3.86 5.18 10.78
C ALA A 50 -5.21 5.23 11.49
N PHE A 51 -5.98 4.15 11.37
CA PHE A 51 -7.31 4.03 11.95
C PHE A 51 -7.35 2.95 13.04
N TYR A 52 -8.28 3.07 13.99
CA TYR A 52 -8.41 2.12 15.11
C TYR A 52 -8.76 0.69 14.69
N ASN A 53 -9.26 0.48 13.48
CA ASN A 53 -9.55 -0.84 12.91
C ASN A 53 -8.35 -1.45 12.19
N SER A 54 -7.13 -0.97 12.45
CA SER A 54 -5.88 -1.41 11.83
C SER A 54 -5.72 -1.07 10.34
N LEU A 55 -6.68 -0.38 9.73
CA LEU A 55 -6.50 0.17 8.39
C LEU A 55 -5.50 1.32 8.43
N VAL A 56 -4.77 1.47 7.33
CA VAL A 56 -3.84 2.58 7.11
C VAL A 56 -4.01 3.08 5.69
N ILE A 57 -4.14 4.39 5.52
CA ILE A 57 -3.93 5.06 4.24
C ILE A 57 -2.51 5.62 4.23
N GLU A 58 -1.67 5.09 3.34
CA GLU A 58 -0.38 5.69 3.02
C GLU A 58 -0.53 6.42 1.69
N ALA A 59 -0.54 7.75 1.73
CA ALA A 59 -0.73 8.62 0.59
C ALA A 59 0.52 9.45 0.30
N ARG A 60 0.64 9.88 -0.95
CA ARG A 60 1.60 10.88 -1.40
C ARG A 60 0.85 12.05 -2.00
N HIS A 61 1.20 13.24 -1.54
CA HIS A 61 0.73 14.50 -2.08
C HIS A 61 1.82 15.13 -2.94
N ILE A 62 1.59 15.25 -4.25
CA ILE A 62 2.52 15.86 -5.19
C ILE A 62 2.29 17.37 -5.20
N LEU A 63 3.12 18.08 -4.46
CA LEU A 63 3.09 19.53 -4.35
C LEU A 63 3.66 20.15 -5.63
N THR A 64 2.77 20.51 -6.55
CA THR A 64 3.02 21.37 -7.73
C THR A 64 4.00 20.84 -8.79
N LYS A 65 3.42 20.33 -9.88
CA LYS A 65 3.90 20.55 -11.26
C LYS A 65 2.71 21.06 -12.07
N GLU A 66 2.93 22.02 -12.98
CA GLU A 66 1.90 22.45 -13.94
C GLU A 66 1.26 21.21 -14.61
N GLY A 67 -0.08 21.17 -14.64
CA GLY A 67 -0.87 20.05 -15.17
C GLY A 67 -1.28 18.96 -14.15
N VAL A 68 -0.54 18.75 -13.05
CA VAL A 68 -0.87 17.65 -12.10
C VAL A 68 -2.21 17.89 -11.39
N VAL A 69 -2.49 19.13 -11.01
CA VAL A 69 -3.76 19.52 -10.38
C VAL A 69 -4.91 19.50 -11.40
N GLU A 70 -4.65 19.88 -12.64
CA GLU A 70 -5.67 19.91 -13.72
C GLU A 70 -6.19 18.50 -14.07
N PHE A 71 -5.34 17.47 -13.93
CA PHE A 71 -5.70 16.08 -14.18
C PHE A 71 -6.08 15.29 -12.91
N GLY A 72 -6.09 15.93 -11.74
CA GLY A 72 -6.37 15.24 -10.47
C GLY A 72 -5.36 14.14 -10.15
N GLU A 73 -4.10 14.33 -10.53
CA GLU A 73 -2.99 13.39 -10.29
C GLU A 73 -2.13 13.79 -9.08
N GLU A 74 -2.62 14.70 -8.25
CA GLU A 74 -1.91 15.26 -7.10
C GLU A 74 -1.85 14.28 -5.92
N TRP A 75 -2.78 13.31 -5.86
CA TRP A 75 -2.80 12.25 -4.86
C TRP A 75 -2.61 10.87 -5.48
N GLU A 76 -1.76 10.07 -4.83
CA GLU A 76 -1.77 8.62 -4.96
C GLU A 76 -1.75 8.00 -3.56
N PHE A 77 -2.39 6.84 -3.37
CA PHE A 77 -2.36 6.19 -2.06
C PHE A 77 -2.37 4.67 -2.15
N ARG A 78 -2.03 4.01 -1.05
CA ARG A 78 -2.30 2.60 -0.80
C ARG A 78 -3.17 2.48 0.42
N LEU A 79 -4.23 1.68 0.30
CA LEU A 79 -4.96 1.18 1.46
C LEU A 79 -4.26 -0.08 1.97
N LYS A 80 -4.02 -0.11 3.27
CA LYS A 80 -3.29 -1.18 3.93
C LYS A 80 -4.03 -1.66 5.17
N LEU A 81 -3.68 -2.86 5.61
CA LEU A 81 -4.11 -3.45 6.87
C LEU A 81 -2.86 -3.89 7.65
N ARG A 82 -2.70 -3.37 8.87
CA ARG A 82 -1.62 -3.79 9.78
C ARG A 82 -1.82 -5.25 10.19
N THR A 83 -0.71 -5.98 10.26
CA THR A 83 -0.64 -7.40 10.63
C THR A 83 0.32 -7.58 11.80
N ASP A 84 0.31 -8.76 12.41
CA ASP A 84 1.19 -9.19 13.49
C ASP A 84 2.49 -9.87 13.00
N LEU A 85 2.70 -9.95 11.67
CA LEU A 85 3.93 -10.46 11.11
C LEU A 85 5.12 -9.57 11.46
N ALA A 86 6.27 -10.20 11.72
CA ALA A 86 7.51 -9.48 12.00
C ALA A 86 8.68 -10.16 11.30
N SER A 87 9.59 -9.34 10.76
CA SER A 87 10.84 -9.82 10.17
C SER A 87 12.00 -8.92 10.57
N THR A 88 13.15 -9.53 10.87
CA THR A 88 14.39 -8.78 11.08
C THR A 88 14.90 -8.12 9.81
N ILE A 89 14.49 -8.64 8.65
CA ILE A 89 14.85 -8.13 7.32
C ILE A 89 13.60 -7.49 6.72
N ARG A 90 13.70 -6.22 6.33
CA ARG A 90 12.62 -5.57 5.61
C ARG A 90 12.49 -6.16 4.21
N TYR A 91 11.29 -6.57 3.81
CA TYR A 91 11.02 -7.03 2.46
C TYR A 91 9.60 -6.65 2.03
N ASN A 92 9.42 -6.53 0.73
CA ASN A 92 8.13 -6.41 0.09
C ASN A 92 7.91 -7.63 -0.81
N ALA A 93 6.75 -8.27 -0.72
CA ALA A 93 6.34 -9.36 -1.60
C ALA A 93 4.99 -9.03 -2.25
N PHE A 94 4.92 -9.08 -3.58
CA PHE A 94 3.69 -8.71 -4.30
C PHE A 94 3.54 -9.45 -5.62
N TYR A 95 2.29 -9.56 -6.07
CA TYR A 95 1.98 -10.12 -7.38
C TYR A 95 2.34 -9.12 -8.49
N SER A 96 3.07 -9.58 -9.51
CA SER A 96 3.38 -8.81 -10.70
C SER A 96 3.05 -9.63 -11.94
N ARG A 97 2.39 -9.04 -12.94
CA ARG A 97 2.17 -9.69 -14.23
C ARG A 97 3.42 -9.57 -15.10
N TYR A 98 3.78 -10.63 -15.82
CA TYR A 98 4.72 -10.59 -16.94
C TYR A 98 3.95 -10.51 -18.26
N ILE A 99 4.60 -9.97 -19.30
CA ILE A 99 4.11 -10.09 -20.69
C ILE A 99 3.91 -11.60 -20.96
N HIS A 100 2.83 -12.03 -21.63
CA HIS A 100 2.41 -13.44 -21.82
C HIS A 100 1.52 -14.07 -20.72
N GLY A 101 0.86 -13.27 -19.88
CA GLY A 101 -0.28 -13.73 -19.07
C GLY A 101 0.06 -14.62 -17.87
N LYS A 102 1.35 -14.75 -17.52
CA LYS A 102 1.78 -15.43 -16.29
C LYS A 102 2.10 -14.40 -15.21
N GLY A 103 1.40 -14.51 -14.08
CA GLY A 103 1.75 -13.82 -12.86
C GLY A 103 2.99 -14.42 -12.20
N TYR A 104 3.83 -13.59 -11.59
CA TYR A 104 4.94 -14.05 -10.78
C TYR A 104 5.06 -13.22 -9.49
N LEU A 105 5.69 -13.84 -8.49
CA LEU A 105 6.02 -13.18 -7.24
C LEU A 105 7.24 -12.28 -7.45
N ARG A 106 7.07 -11.00 -7.16
CA ARG A 106 8.20 -10.08 -6.96
C ARG A 106 8.50 -9.97 -5.48
N VAL A 107 9.78 -10.07 -5.14
CA VAL A 107 10.28 -9.86 -3.77
C VAL A 107 11.38 -8.83 -3.85
N ASP A 108 11.21 -7.72 -3.15
CA ASP A 108 12.21 -6.67 -3.03
C ASP A 108 12.66 -6.61 -1.57
N ILE A 109 13.98 -6.65 -1.32
CA ILE A 109 14.53 -6.44 0.02
C ILE A 109 14.66 -4.93 0.24
N GLY A 110 14.35 -4.46 1.44
CA GLY A 110 14.59 -3.08 1.85
C GLY A 110 16.06 -2.68 1.70
N TYR A 111 16.34 -1.38 1.80
CA TYR A 111 17.71 -0.88 1.68
C TYR A 111 18.64 -1.53 2.72
N VAL A 112 19.77 -2.07 2.24
CA VAL A 112 20.84 -2.63 3.06
C VAL A 112 22.15 -1.99 2.61
N GLU A 113 22.77 -1.21 3.49
CA GLU A 113 24.02 -0.49 3.21
C GLU A 113 25.18 -1.45 2.92
N ASN A 114 25.28 -2.55 3.68
CA ASN A 114 26.32 -3.55 3.51
C ASN A 114 26.08 -4.40 2.25
N LYS A 115 26.92 -4.21 1.23
CA LYS A 115 26.83 -4.92 -0.06
C LYS A 115 26.95 -6.44 0.05
N LEU A 116 27.79 -6.94 0.97
CA LEU A 116 27.95 -8.39 1.17
C LEU A 116 26.67 -8.98 1.78
N LEU A 117 26.14 -8.33 2.82
CA LEU A 117 24.87 -8.73 3.43
C LEU A 117 23.74 -8.69 2.40
N ARG A 118 23.64 -7.61 1.61
CA ARG A 118 22.65 -7.51 0.54
C ARG A 118 22.74 -8.69 -0.43
N LYS A 119 23.95 -9.01 -0.90
CA LYS A 119 24.16 -10.15 -1.80
C LYS A 119 23.76 -11.47 -1.15
N MET A 120 24.10 -11.68 0.12
CA MET A 120 23.66 -12.88 0.85
C MET A 120 22.14 -12.97 0.97
N LEU A 121 21.46 -11.85 1.23
CA LEU A 121 19.99 -11.83 1.28
C LEU A 121 19.38 -12.11 -0.10
N GLU A 122 19.97 -11.55 -1.17
CA GLU A 122 19.54 -11.84 -2.54
C GLU A 122 19.75 -13.32 -2.92
N ASP A 123 20.88 -13.92 -2.54
CA ASP A 123 21.24 -15.30 -2.89
C ASP A 123 20.50 -16.36 -2.04
N PHE A 124 20.17 -16.06 -0.77
CA PHE A 124 19.61 -17.06 0.16
C PHE A 124 18.24 -16.70 0.72
N TYR A 125 17.99 -15.43 1.02
CA TYR A 125 16.73 -14.99 1.64
C TYR A 125 15.60 -14.90 0.59
N ILE A 126 15.84 -14.24 -0.55
CA ILE A 126 14.83 -14.13 -1.63
C ILE A 126 14.32 -15.50 -2.09
N PRO A 127 15.15 -16.52 -2.36
CA PRO A 127 14.65 -17.83 -2.74
C PRO A 127 13.76 -18.48 -1.67
N ARG A 128 14.09 -18.31 -0.39
CA ARG A 128 13.27 -18.81 0.71
C ARG A 128 11.93 -18.08 0.78
N MET A 129 11.93 -16.75 0.66
CA MET A 129 10.71 -15.95 0.57
C MET A 129 9.84 -16.39 -0.60
N ARG A 130 10.45 -16.64 -1.76
CA ARG A 130 9.74 -17.19 -2.92
C ARG A 130 9.11 -18.54 -2.61
N SER A 131 9.78 -19.42 -1.89
CA SER A 131 9.19 -20.70 -1.48
C SER A 131 7.98 -20.53 -0.56
N ILE A 132 8.00 -19.55 0.34
CA ILE A 132 6.91 -19.28 1.30
C ILE A 132 5.68 -18.72 0.57
N TYR A 133 5.89 -17.74 -0.32
CA TYR A 133 4.78 -17.05 -0.98
C TYR A 133 4.31 -17.73 -2.27
N LYS A 134 5.12 -18.60 -2.90
CA LYS A 134 4.73 -19.28 -4.15
C LYS A 134 3.41 -20.06 -4.07
N PRO A 135 3.06 -20.77 -2.98
CA PRO A 135 1.77 -21.44 -2.86
C PRO A 135 0.57 -20.48 -2.86
N ILE A 136 0.76 -19.26 -2.34
CA ILE A 136 -0.31 -18.28 -2.11
C ILE A 136 -0.26 -17.09 -3.07
N ILE A 137 0.69 -17.01 -3.99
CA ILE A 137 0.90 -15.81 -4.82
C ILE A 137 -0.29 -15.47 -5.71
N LEU A 138 -1.06 -16.48 -6.16
CA LEU A 138 -2.27 -16.23 -6.95
C LEU A 138 -3.35 -15.53 -6.13
N GLU A 139 -3.33 -15.68 -4.80
CA GLU A 139 -4.24 -14.96 -3.90
C GLU A 139 -3.94 -13.46 -3.87
N PHE A 140 -2.71 -13.06 -4.19
CA PHE A 140 -2.30 -11.66 -4.26
C PHE A 140 -2.67 -11.00 -5.60
N LYS A 141 -3.36 -11.71 -6.51
CA LYS A 141 -3.94 -11.08 -7.70
C LYS A 141 -5.01 -10.07 -7.27
N GLY A 142 -5.06 -8.93 -7.94
CA GLY A 142 -6.05 -7.90 -7.67
C GLY A 142 -7.46 -8.24 -8.18
N LEU A 143 -8.35 -7.25 -8.06
CA LEU A 143 -9.76 -7.34 -8.45
C LEU A 143 -9.95 -7.12 -9.96
N PHE A 144 -8.98 -6.47 -10.62
CA PHE A 144 -8.93 -6.16 -12.04
C PHE A 144 -7.69 -6.76 -12.71
N ASP A 145 -7.35 -6.24 -13.89
CA ASP A 145 -6.30 -6.77 -14.71
C ASP A 145 -4.92 -6.21 -14.40
N TYR A 146 -4.82 -5.00 -13.91
CA TYR A 146 -3.52 -4.39 -13.64
C TYR A 146 -3.22 -4.18 -12.15
N ASP A 147 -4.20 -4.42 -11.30
CA ASP A 147 -4.07 -4.30 -9.86
C ASP A 147 -3.58 -5.61 -9.18
N PHE A 148 -3.19 -5.48 -7.92
CA PHE A 148 -2.64 -6.53 -7.10
C PHE A 148 -2.76 -6.21 -5.62
N PHE A 149 -2.52 -7.24 -4.81
CA PHE A 149 -2.21 -7.09 -3.40
C PHE A 149 -0.73 -7.38 -3.17
N GLY A 150 -0.20 -6.88 -2.06
CA GLY A 150 1.17 -7.11 -1.64
C GLY A 150 1.29 -7.08 -0.13
N ILE A 151 2.49 -7.34 0.37
CA ILE A 151 2.83 -7.23 1.77
C ILE A 151 4.19 -6.57 1.95
N ASP A 152 4.25 -5.52 2.76
CA ASP A 152 5.51 -4.95 3.27
C ASP A 152 5.70 -5.46 4.70
N VAL A 153 6.82 -6.15 4.94
CA VAL A 153 7.16 -6.69 6.26
C VAL A 153 8.47 -6.08 6.70
N GLY A 154 8.45 -5.48 7.89
CA GLY A 154 9.61 -4.93 8.55
C GLY A 154 9.75 -5.43 9.99
N ARG A 155 10.66 -4.77 10.71
CA ARG A 155 10.97 -5.12 12.10
C ARG A 155 9.93 -4.59 13.09
N GLU A 156 9.33 -3.46 12.75
CA GLU A 156 8.39 -2.74 13.62
C GLU A 156 6.94 -2.86 13.17
N ARG A 157 6.72 -3.13 11.87
CA ARG A 157 5.39 -3.23 11.26
C ARG A 157 5.40 -4.19 10.09
N ALA A 158 4.27 -4.83 9.87
CA ALA A 158 3.97 -5.54 8.65
C ALA A 158 2.56 -5.22 8.19
N GLU A 159 2.39 -5.01 6.89
CA GLU A 159 1.16 -4.49 6.31
C GLU A 159 0.84 -5.23 5.01
N VAL A 160 -0.35 -5.82 4.91
CA VAL A 160 -0.91 -6.19 3.60
C VAL A 160 -1.46 -4.92 2.98
N TYR A 161 -1.26 -4.76 1.69
CA TYR A 161 -1.72 -3.57 0.98
C TYR A 161 -2.37 -3.92 -0.36
N TYR A 162 -3.26 -3.05 -0.80
CA TYR A 162 -3.76 -3.02 -2.17
C TYR A 162 -2.90 -2.09 -3.04
N SER A 163 -2.86 -2.36 -4.35
CA SER A 163 -2.17 -1.55 -5.35
C SER A 163 -2.30 -0.04 -5.12
N THR A 164 -1.28 0.70 -5.58
CA THR A 164 -1.33 2.15 -5.52
C THR A 164 -2.49 2.67 -6.38
N VAL A 165 -3.45 3.31 -5.73
CA VAL A 165 -4.62 3.92 -6.34
C VAL A 165 -4.24 5.29 -6.89
N ARG A 166 -4.65 5.54 -8.13
CA ARG A 166 -4.47 6.81 -8.85
C ARG A 166 -5.74 7.12 -9.64
N GLN A 167 -5.99 8.41 -9.86
CA GLN A 167 -7.12 8.86 -10.66
C GLN A 167 -7.10 8.22 -12.06
N GLY A 168 -8.27 7.77 -12.54
CA GLY A 168 -8.43 7.22 -13.89
C GLY A 168 -7.76 5.86 -14.13
N ARG A 169 -7.37 5.14 -13.07
CA ARG A 169 -6.85 3.77 -13.16
C ARG A 169 -7.85 2.75 -12.63
N GLU A 170 -7.69 1.48 -13.01
CA GLU A 170 -8.59 0.39 -12.60
C GLU A 170 -8.68 0.27 -11.07
N GLU A 171 -7.57 0.52 -10.37
CA GLU A 171 -7.52 0.51 -8.91
C GLU A 171 -8.53 1.48 -8.28
N ALA A 172 -8.81 2.62 -8.93
CA ALA A 172 -9.78 3.60 -8.43
C ALA A 172 -11.23 3.14 -8.60
N GLU A 173 -11.49 2.18 -9.48
CA GLU A 173 -12.82 1.63 -9.75
C GLU A 173 -13.21 0.50 -8.79
N ALA A 174 -12.26 -0.01 -7.99
CA ALA A 174 -12.49 -1.05 -6.99
C ALA A 174 -13.42 -0.56 -5.89
N ASN A 175 -14.31 -1.43 -5.40
CA ASN A 175 -15.13 -1.10 -4.24
C ASN A 175 -14.28 -1.17 -2.96
N ILE A 176 -14.45 -0.21 -2.07
CA ILE A 176 -13.70 -0.14 -0.81
C ILE A 176 -13.92 -1.42 0.02
N ASP A 177 -15.18 -1.85 0.14
CA ASP A 177 -15.54 -3.04 0.92
C ASP A 177 -14.88 -4.32 0.37
N ASP A 178 -14.85 -4.49 -0.96
CA ASP A 178 -14.20 -5.66 -1.60
C ASP A 178 -12.69 -5.68 -1.31
N VAL A 179 -12.05 -4.51 -1.36
CA VAL A 179 -10.63 -4.35 -1.02
C VAL A 179 -10.38 -4.69 0.46
N ILE A 180 -11.19 -4.16 1.37
CA ILE A 180 -11.07 -4.42 2.83
C ILE A 180 -11.28 -5.91 3.13
N VAL A 181 -12.31 -6.53 2.56
CA VAL A 181 -12.56 -7.97 2.71
C VAL A 181 -11.36 -8.77 2.23
N ARG A 182 -10.78 -8.39 1.10
CA ARG A 182 -9.62 -9.09 0.54
C ARG A 182 -8.36 -8.90 1.39
N LEU A 183 -8.12 -7.70 1.94
CA LEU A 183 -7.03 -7.44 2.88
C LEU A 183 -7.14 -8.33 4.14
N ASN A 184 -8.34 -8.43 4.71
CA ASN A 184 -8.57 -9.29 5.88
C ASN A 184 -8.35 -10.78 5.55
N TYR A 185 -8.87 -11.25 4.41
CA TYR A 185 -8.63 -12.62 3.96
C TYR A 185 -7.13 -12.94 3.83
N LEU A 186 -6.36 -12.05 3.21
CA LEU A 186 -4.92 -12.26 3.04
C LEU A 186 -4.19 -12.22 4.39
N ASN A 187 -4.59 -11.33 5.30
CA ASN A 187 -4.05 -11.28 6.66
C ASN A 187 -4.30 -12.59 7.43
N ASP A 188 -5.50 -13.15 7.36
CA ASP A 188 -5.83 -14.38 8.06
C ASP A 188 -5.09 -15.59 7.46
N MET A 189 -5.00 -15.67 6.13
CA MET A 189 -4.25 -16.73 5.45
C MET A 189 -2.77 -16.79 5.82
N MET A 190 -2.16 -15.68 6.25
CA MET A 190 -0.75 -15.64 6.63
C MET A 190 -0.48 -15.97 8.10
N LYS A 191 -1.53 -16.11 8.92
CA LYS A 191 -1.42 -16.56 10.32
C LYS A 191 -1.37 -18.08 10.44
N ASP A 192 -1.88 -18.78 9.42
CA ASP A 192 -1.91 -20.25 9.30
C ASP A 192 -0.65 -20.80 8.61
#